data_AF-A0A1H7JFX3-F1
#
_entry.id   AF-A0A1H7JFX3-F1
#
_cell.length_a   1.000
_cell.length_b   1.000
_cell.length_c   1.000
_cell.angle_alpha   90.00
_cell.angle_beta   90.00
_cell.angle_gamma   90.00
#
_symmetry.space_group_name_H-M   'P 1'
#
loop_
_entity.id
_entity.type
_entity.pdbx_description
1 polymer ?
#
loop_
_entity_poly.entity_id
_entity_poly.type
_entity_poly.pdbx_seq_one_letter_code
_entity_poly.pdbx_strand_id
1 'polypeptide(L)'
;MHIPNLFIYVIPCILLNSCTSAYVPNTINTPLFNEKGEIQVAIHSGTSGLDPQLSYAITNHIGLQLNGNYFMNASNVSGKIFDHYYAEIAPGYYSKINSIFRFETYGGFGLGKMEVERENELWDVNTDINLNRIFIQSSIGLTNDIVDTSFTTRFAVVNLNQNSVKRTGLFIEPVLTTKVGYKYVKAVFQFGFSFDLDTNNIYFRNSQPLLLSIGIQINPHKIFNL
;
A
#
# COMPACT_ATOMS: atom_id res chain seq x y z
N MET A 1 -35.44 0.61 -34.72
CA MET A 1 -35.20 0.17 -33.33
C MET A 1 -33.73 0.39 -33.04
N HIS A 2 -33.34 1.60 -32.62
CA HIS A 2 -31.95 1.99 -32.41
C HIS A 2 -31.71 2.14 -30.91
N ILE A 3 -30.89 1.24 -30.36
CA ILE A 3 -30.29 1.38 -29.03
C ILE A 3 -29.12 2.35 -29.21
N PRO A 4 -29.10 3.55 -28.58
CA PRO A 4 -27.96 4.43 -28.70
C PRO A 4 -26.86 3.98 -27.72
N ASN A 5 -25.64 3.96 -28.25
CA ASN A 5 -24.36 3.70 -27.59
C ASN A 5 -24.02 4.72 -26.48
N LEU A 6 -24.85 4.81 -25.44
CA LEU A 6 -24.64 5.75 -24.33
C LEU A 6 -23.73 5.19 -23.23
N PHE A 7 -23.42 3.89 -23.26
CA PHE A 7 -22.63 3.23 -22.21
C PHE A 7 -21.09 3.30 -22.40
N ILE A 8 -20.61 3.84 -23.52
CA ILE A 8 -19.18 3.78 -23.89
C ILE A 8 -18.39 5.07 -23.54
N TYR A 9 -19.05 6.13 -23.07
CA TYR A 9 -18.39 7.43 -22.86
C TYR A 9 -18.17 7.85 -21.38
N VAL A 10 -18.40 6.97 -20.40
CA VAL A 10 -18.31 7.34 -18.96
C VAL A 10 -16.93 7.06 -18.33
N ILE A 11 -15.97 6.46 -19.05
CA ILE A 11 -14.61 6.21 -18.51
C ILE A 11 -13.62 6.46 -19.64
N PRO A 12 -12.61 7.37 -19.52
CA PRO A 12 -11.88 7.73 -18.29
C PRO A 12 -11.62 9.24 -18.11
N CYS A 13 -12.17 9.85 -17.06
CA CYS A 13 -11.84 11.23 -16.67
C CYS A 13 -11.24 11.33 -15.25
N ILE A 14 -10.63 10.24 -14.77
CA ILE A 14 -9.95 10.19 -13.48
C ILE A 14 -8.53 9.73 -13.79
N LEU A 15 -7.53 10.31 -13.11
CA LEU A 15 -6.08 9.99 -13.15
C LEU A 15 -5.14 11.00 -13.83
N LEU A 16 -5.42 12.30 -13.78
CA LEU A 16 -4.36 13.31 -13.95
C LEU A 16 -4.40 14.35 -12.82
N ASN A 17 -4.17 13.89 -11.59
CA ASN A 17 -3.74 14.80 -10.52
C ASN A 17 -2.21 14.74 -10.47
N SER A 18 -1.54 15.63 -11.18
CA SER A 18 -0.08 15.80 -11.18
C SER A 18 0.38 16.68 -10.01
N CYS A 19 -0.17 16.46 -8.81
CA CYS A 19 0.31 17.12 -7.60
C CYS A 19 1.41 16.27 -6.98
N THR A 20 2.58 16.85 -6.73
CA THR A 20 3.61 16.21 -5.91
C THR A 20 3.07 16.03 -4.50
N SER A 21 2.70 14.80 -4.14
CA SER A 21 2.20 14.50 -2.81
C SER A 21 3.32 14.40 -1.80
N ALA A 22 3.15 15.07 -0.66
CA ALA A 22 4.09 14.99 0.47
C ALA A 22 4.13 13.59 1.10
N TYR A 23 3.07 12.80 0.91
CA TYR A 23 2.93 11.46 1.41
C TYR A 23 2.16 10.61 0.40
N VAL A 24 2.72 9.45 0.07
CA VAL A 24 2.10 8.43 -0.78
C VAL A 24 2.03 7.13 0.02
N PRO A 25 0.84 6.67 0.39
CA PRO A 25 0.69 5.43 1.15
C PRO A 25 0.96 4.22 0.23
N ASN A 26 1.76 3.26 0.71
CA ASN A 26 2.00 2.00 0.01
C ASN A 26 0.79 1.06 0.11
N THR A 27 0.75 0.08 -0.78
CA THR A 27 -0.28 -0.98 -0.75
C THR A 27 -0.30 -1.72 0.58
N ILE A 28 -1.48 -2.20 0.99
CA ILE A 28 -1.66 -2.85 2.29
C ILE A 28 -1.45 -4.36 2.15
N ASN A 29 -0.57 -4.92 2.95
CA ASN A 29 -0.37 -6.36 2.97
C ASN A 29 -1.45 -7.06 3.82
N THR A 30 -2.21 -7.97 3.22
CA THR A 30 -3.31 -8.72 3.88
C THR A 30 -3.17 -10.22 3.67
N PRO A 31 -2.28 -10.92 4.43
CA PRO A 31 -1.97 -12.31 4.14
C PRO A 31 -3.16 -13.27 4.24
N LEU A 32 -4.07 -13.07 5.21
CA LEU A 32 -5.23 -13.95 5.45
C LEU A 32 -4.81 -15.43 5.63
N PHE A 33 -3.74 -15.66 6.38
CA PHE A 33 -3.18 -16.99 6.63
C PHE A 33 -4.22 -18.00 7.17
N ASN A 34 -4.07 -19.28 6.81
CA ASN A 34 -4.87 -20.37 7.38
C ASN A 34 -4.11 -21.13 8.46
N GLU A 35 -2.82 -21.37 8.25
CA GLU A 35 -2.00 -22.21 9.11
C GLU A 35 -0.54 -21.75 9.17
N LYS A 36 0.17 -22.25 10.18
CA LYS A 36 1.61 -22.04 10.34
C LYS A 36 2.36 -22.51 9.09
N GLY A 37 3.41 -21.80 8.72
CA GLY A 37 4.31 -22.18 7.63
C GLY A 37 3.94 -21.56 6.29
N GLU A 38 2.75 -20.97 6.17
CA GLU A 38 2.35 -20.25 4.97
C GLU A 38 3.31 -19.11 4.66
N ILE A 39 3.87 -19.14 3.45
CA ILE A 39 4.64 -18.04 2.85
C ILE A 39 3.82 -17.46 1.71
N GLN A 40 3.78 -16.14 1.63
CA GLN A 40 3.16 -15.41 0.53
C GLN A 40 4.13 -14.35 0.02
N VAL A 41 4.28 -14.27 -1.30
CA VAL A 41 5.09 -13.25 -1.98
C VAL A 41 4.17 -12.53 -2.95
N ALA A 42 4.12 -11.20 -2.89
CA ALA A 42 3.34 -10.42 -3.82
C ALA A 42 4.15 -9.25 -4.38
N ILE A 43 3.76 -8.82 -5.58
CA ILE A 43 4.22 -7.56 -6.17
C ILE A 43 3.01 -6.81 -6.68
N HIS A 44 2.92 -5.54 -6.34
CA HIS A 44 1.86 -4.65 -6.79
C HIS A 44 2.44 -3.50 -7.62
N SER A 45 1.61 -2.99 -8.52
CA SER A 45 1.82 -1.74 -9.23
C SER A 45 0.56 -0.88 -9.11
N GLY A 46 0.71 0.40 -8.78
CA GLY A 46 -0.43 1.27 -8.49
C GLY A 46 -0.09 2.73 -8.29
N THR A 47 -0.96 3.46 -7.58
CA THR A 47 -0.78 4.88 -7.26
C THR A 47 0.45 5.15 -6.39
N SER A 48 0.94 4.12 -5.68
CA SER A 48 2.17 4.11 -4.89
C SER A 48 3.41 3.69 -5.66
N GLY A 49 3.32 3.30 -6.94
CA GLY A 49 4.45 2.78 -7.72
C GLY A 49 4.51 1.26 -7.65
N LEU A 50 5.69 0.72 -7.36
CA LEU A 50 5.93 -0.71 -7.19
C LEU A 50 6.02 -1.07 -5.71
N ASP A 51 5.27 -2.09 -5.29
CA ASP A 51 5.23 -2.54 -3.91
C ASP A 51 5.44 -4.06 -3.81
N PRO A 52 6.70 -4.52 -3.61
CA PRO A 52 6.95 -5.90 -3.23
C PRO A 52 6.53 -6.17 -1.78
N GLN A 53 5.95 -7.34 -1.54
CA GLN A 53 5.48 -7.78 -0.22
C GLN A 53 5.88 -9.23 0.03
N LEU A 54 6.27 -9.53 1.27
CA LEU A 54 6.57 -10.87 1.75
C LEU A 54 5.88 -11.08 3.09
N SER A 55 5.26 -12.24 3.27
CA SER A 55 4.59 -12.59 4.51
C SER A 55 4.86 -14.03 4.90
N TYR A 56 4.98 -14.25 6.20
CA TYR A 56 5.21 -15.57 6.76
C TYR A 56 4.39 -15.84 8.03
N ALA A 57 3.70 -16.97 8.09
CA ALA A 57 3.00 -17.46 9.26
C ALA A 57 3.95 -18.22 10.20
N ILE A 58 4.47 -17.55 11.23
CA ILE A 58 5.43 -18.11 12.19
C ILE A 58 4.78 -19.20 13.06
N THR A 59 3.55 -18.96 13.51
CA THR A 59 2.71 -19.90 14.27
C THR A 59 1.29 -19.86 13.71
N ASN A 60 0.36 -20.68 14.22
CA ASN A 60 -1.06 -20.65 13.81
C ASN A 60 -1.79 -19.32 14.13
N HIS A 61 -1.15 -18.42 14.86
CA HIS A 61 -1.74 -17.13 15.24
C HIS A 61 -0.80 -15.94 15.10
N ILE A 62 0.48 -16.15 14.79
CA ILE A 62 1.48 -15.09 14.70
C ILE A 62 2.03 -15.08 13.28
N GLY A 63 1.86 -13.94 12.62
CA GLY A 63 2.40 -13.66 11.30
C GLY A 63 3.44 -12.56 11.34
N LEU A 64 4.25 -12.50 10.29
CA LEU A 64 5.18 -11.41 10.02
C LEU A 64 5.01 -10.93 8.59
N GLN A 65 5.06 -9.62 8.40
CA GLN A 65 5.04 -8.97 7.10
C GLN A 65 6.33 -8.17 6.90
N LEU A 66 6.81 -8.18 5.68
CA LEU A 66 7.85 -7.31 5.17
C LEU A 66 7.32 -6.67 3.88
N ASN A 67 7.30 -5.35 3.83
CA ASN A 67 6.83 -4.62 2.66
C ASN A 67 7.94 -3.68 2.17
N GLY A 68 8.06 -3.56 0.86
CA GLY A 68 8.84 -2.52 0.21
C GLY A 68 7.92 -1.64 -0.62
N ASN A 69 8.36 -0.42 -0.87
CA ASN A 69 7.77 0.46 -1.86
C ASN A 69 8.89 1.18 -2.61
N TYR A 70 8.72 1.30 -3.92
CA TYR A 70 9.57 2.06 -4.81
C TYR A 70 8.71 2.85 -5.79
N PHE A 71 8.88 4.16 -5.79
CA PHE A 71 8.19 5.07 -6.70
C PHE A 71 9.24 5.92 -7.41
N MET A 72 9.20 5.90 -8.74
CA MET A 72 10.01 6.74 -9.61
C MET A 72 9.06 7.59 -10.45
N ASN A 73 9.12 8.91 -10.28
CA ASN A 73 8.31 9.83 -11.06
C ASN A 73 9.20 10.88 -11.72
N ALA A 74 9.33 10.77 -13.04
CA ALA A 74 9.97 11.76 -13.89
C ALA A 74 8.90 12.78 -14.35
N SER A 75 8.72 13.87 -13.60
CA SER A 75 7.76 14.92 -13.99
C SER A 75 8.45 16.03 -14.80
N ASN A 76 8.20 16.04 -16.11
CA ASN A 76 8.78 16.94 -17.13
C ASN A 76 8.22 18.38 -17.17
N VAL A 77 7.36 18.80 -16.24
CA VAL A 77 6.71 20.14 -16.30
C VAL A 77 7.26 21.13 -15.26
N SER A 78 8.10 20.69 -14.33
CA SER A 78 8.77 21.57 -13.35
C SER A 78 10.13 21.06 -12.87
N GLY A 79 10.77 20.15 -13.61
CA GLY A 79 12.11 19.65 -13.27
C GLY A 79 12.20 19.04 -11.87
N LYS A 80 11.16 18.30 -11.46
CA LYS A 80 11.12 17.63 -10.15
C LYS A 80 11.15 16.13 -10.36
N ILE A 81 12.32 15.53 -10.13
CA ILE A 81 12.46 14.09 -9.96
C ILE A 81 12.15 13.79 -8.50
N PHE A 82 11.21 12.87 -8.29
CA PHE A 82 10.80 12.42 -6.97
C PHE A 82 11.03 10.93 -6.88
N ASP A 83 12.13 10.56 -6.23
CA ASP A 83 12.45 9.17 -5.93
C ASP A 83 12.08 8.87 -4.49
N HIS A 84 11.28 7.83 -4.31
CA HIS A 84 10.83 7.38 -3.00
C HIS A 84 11.06 5.89 -2.85
N TYR A 85 11.79 5.52 -1.79
CA TYR A 85 11.93 4.15 -1.36
C TYR A 85 11.58 4.01 0.10
N TYR A 86 10.95 2.90 0.43
CA TYR A 86 10.40 2.68 1.76
C TYR A 86 10.35 1.18 2.08
N ALA A 87 10.59 0.83 3.33
CA ALA A 87 10.54 -0.53 3.83
C ALA A 87 9.80 -0.59 5.18
N GLU A 88 8.98 -1.62 5.36
CA GLU A 88 8.23 -1.90 6.59
C GLU A 88 8.49 -3.31 7.09
N ILE A 89 8.48 -3.44 8.41
CA ILE A 89 8.33 -4.72 9.09
C ILE A 89 7.13 -4.64 10.03
N ALA A 90 6.27 -5.67 10.01
CA ALA A 90 5.07 -5.70 10.84
C ALA A 90 4.79 -7.12 11.36
N PRO A 91 5.06 -7.41 12.64
CA PRO A 91 4.49 -8.58 13.29
C PRO A 91 2.99 -8.38 13.55
N GLY A 92 2.26 -9.48 13.65
CA GLY A 92 0.84 -9.41 13.93
C GLY A 92 0.21 -10.71 14.37
N TYR A 93 -1.04 -10.57 14.80
CA TYR A 93 -1.90 -11.67 15.17
C TYR A 93 -2.85 -11.98 14.00
N TYR A 94 -3.06 -13.26 13.71
CA TYR A 94 -4.09 -13.70 12.78
C TYR A 94 -4.90 -14.85 13.37
N SER A 95 -6.13 -15.00 12.91
CA SER A 95 -7.03 -16.05 13.36
C SER A 95 -7.95 -16.53 12.24
N LYS A 96 -8.07 -17.87 12.16
CA LYS A 96 -9.05 -18.57 11.34
C LYS A 96 -10.31 -18.80 12.16
N ILE A 97 -11.30 -17.90 12.00
CA ILE A 97 -12.57 -17.97 12.75
C ILE A 97 -13.38 -19.19 12.34
N ASN A 98 -13.48 -19.45 11.04
CA ASN A 98 -14.10 -20.66 10.48
C ASN A 98 -13.49 -21.01 9.12
N SER A 99 -14.15 -21.84 8.30
CA SER A 99 -13.63 -22.19 6.97
C SER A 99 -13.42 -20.97 6.05
N ILE A 100 -14.27 -19.95 6.17
CA ILE A 100 -14.33 -18.79 5.26
C ILE A 100 -13.77 -17.52 5.91
N PHE A 101 -14.11 -17.25 7.17
CA PHE A 101 -13.79 -15.99 7.83
C PHE A 101 -12.39 -15.97 8.43
N ARG A 102 -11.66 -14.88 8.20
CA ARG A 102 -10.34 -14.58 8.74
C ARG A 102 -10.37 -13.23 9.44
N PHE A 103 -9.60 -13.11 10.50
CA PHE A 103 -9.31 -11.85 11.16
C PHE A 103 -7.80 -11.75 11.34
N GLU A 104 -7.23 -10.57 11.12
CA GLU A 104 -5.82 -10.32 11.39
C GLU A 104 -5.59 -8.87 11.79
N THR A 105 -4.58 -8.65 12.62
CA THR A 105 -4.14 -7.32 12.99
C THR A 105 -2.62 -7.30 13.05
N TYR A 106 -2.02 -6.32 12.39
CA TYR A 106 -0.57 -6.15 12.31
C TYR A 106 -0.20 -4.76 12.80
N GLY A 107 0.84 -4.68 13.61
CA GLY A 107 1.45 -3.43 14.03
C GLY A 107 2.85 -3.36 13.44
N GLY A 108 3.22 -2.24 12.85
CA GLY A 108 4.45 -2.15 12.09
C GLY A 108 5.19 -0.84 12.25
N PHE A 109 6.46 -0.91 11.86
CA PHE A 109 7.34 0.23 11.74
C PHE A 109 7.95 0.23 10.35
N GLY A 110 8.06 1.41 9.75
CA GLY A 110 8.72 1.57 8.46
C GLY A 110 9.62 2.80 8.41
N LEU A 111 10.60 2.70 7.53
CA LEU A 111 11.61 3.70 7.23
C LEU A 111 11.67 3.92 5.72
N GLY A 112 11.80 5.17 5.30
CA GLY A 112 11.97 5.50 3.90
C GLY A 112 12.75 6.79 3.71
N LYS A 113 13.16 7.02 2.47
CA LYS A 113 13.69 8.31 2.05
C LYS A 113 13.00 8.77 0.80
N MET A 114 12.88 10.08 0.70
CA MET A 114 12.35 10.80 -0.44
C MET A 114 13.41 11.79 -0.87
N GLU A 115 13.83 11.68 -2.12
CA GLU A 115 14.74 12.63 -2.74
C GLU A 115 13.90 13.56 -3.62
N VAL A 116 14.01 14.85 -3.35
CA VAL A 116 13.30 15.88 -4.10
C VAL A 116 14.35 16.69 -4.83
N GLU A 117 14.47 16.44 -6.13
CA GLU A 117 15.23 17.30 -7.00
C GLU A 117 14.35 18.46 -7.45
N ARG A 118 14.89 19.68 -7.42
CA ARG A 118 14.23 20.86 -7.96
C ARG A 118 15.19 21.57 -8.89
N GLU A 119 14.91 21.50 -10.18
CA GLU A 119 15.58 22.36 -11.17
C GLU A 119 15.16 23.81 -10.91
N ASN A 120 16.13 24.67 -10.61
CA ASN A 120 16.01 26.12 -10.79
C ASN A 120 16.90 26.51 -11.98
N GLU A 121 16.59 27.63 -12.66
CA GLU A 121 17.29 28.11 -13.87
C GLU A 121 18.83 28.25 -13.77
N LEU A 122 19.42 28.09 -12.58
CA LEU A 122 20.86 28.25 -12.32
C LEU A 122 21.54 27.07 -11.59
N TRP A 123 20.80 26.26 -10.81
CA TRP A 123 21.36 25.18 -9.98
C TRP A 123 20.31 24.12 -9.61
N ASP A 124 20.72 22.86 -9.54
CA ASP A 124 19.93 21.77 -8.99
C ASP A 124 19.97 21.80 -7.46
N VAL A 125 18.80 21.85 -6.84
CA VAL A 125 18.67 21.72 -5.38
C VAL A 125 18.12 20.34 -5.08
N ASN A 126 18.98 19.44 -4.57
CA ASN A 126 18.55 18.17 -4.03
C ASN A 126 18.20 18.35 -2.54
N THR A 127 17.09 17.79 -2.09
CA THR A 127 16.77 17.70 -0.67
C THR A 127 16.29 16.32 -0.26
N ASP A 128 17.00 15.75 0.72
CA ASP A 128 16.65 14.47 1.34
C ASP A 128 15.62 14.67 2.45
N ILE A 129 14.54 13.89 2.39
CA ILE A 129 13.53 13.82 3.44
C ILE A 129 13.48 12.39 3.94
N ASN A 130 13.76 12.20 5.24
CA ASN A 130 13.65 10.90 5.89
C ASN A 130 12.23 10.71 6.42
N LEU A 131 11.57 9.64 5.99
CA LEU A 131 10.26 9.22 6.42
C LEU A 131 10.39 8.10 7.45
N ASN A 132 9.66 8.22 8.55
CA ASN A 132 9.37 7.08 9.41
C ASN A 132 7.85 6.95 9.62
N ARG A 133 7.39 5.72 9.81
CA ARG A 133 5.98 5.44 10.04
C ARG A 133 5.83 4.40 11.13
N ILE A 134 4.89 4.63 12.04
CA ILE A 134 4.36 3.59 12.92
C ILE A 134 2.91 3.39 12.51
N PHE A 135 2.45 2.15 12.42
CA PHE A 135 1.07 1.87 12.07
C PHE A 135 0.51 0.67 12.81
N ILE A 136 -0.82 0.64 12.87
CA ILE A 136 -1.61 -0.54 13.17
C ILE A 136 -2.62 -0.73 12.06
N GLN A 137 -2.75 -1.94 11.55
CA GLN A 137 -3.73 -2.31 10.55
C GLN A 137 -4.54 -3.50 11.03
N SER A 138 -5.86 -3.40 10.94
CA SER A 138 -6.77 -4.49 11.28
C SER A 138 -7.60 -4.84 10.06
N SER A 139 -7.70 -6.12 9.76
CA SER A 139 -8.46 -6.62 8.63
C SER A 139 -9.42 -7.73 9.02
N ILE A 140 -10.55 -7.73 8.30
CA ILE A 140 -11.48 -8.85 8.24
C ILE A 140 -11.47 -9.37 6.81
N GLY A 141 -11.42 -10.69 6.66
CA GLY A 141 -11.31 -11.33 5.36
C GLY A 141 -12.27 -12.51 5.19
N LEU A 142 -12.67 -12.72 3.96
CA LEU A 142 -13.36 -13.90 3.46
C LEU A 142 -12.40 -14.61 2.51
N THR A 143 -12.11 -15.88 2.76
CA THR A 143 -11.24 -16.70 1.90
C THR A 143 -11.99 -17.92 1.41
N ASN A 144 -11.74 -18.28 0.16
CA ASN A 144 -12.10 -19.56 -0.42
C ASN A 144 -11.01 -19.98 -1.43
N ASP A 145 -11.21 -21.10 -2.11
CA ASP A 145 -10.23 -21.68 -3.02
C ASP A 145 -9.87 -20.79 -4.23
N ILE A 146 -10.76 -19.88 -4.61
CA ILE A 146 -10.65 -19.04 -5.83
C ILE A 146 -10.48 -17.56 -5.49
N VAL A 147 -11.21 -17.07 -4.50
CA VAL A 147 -11.34 -15.66 -4.15
C VAL A 147 -11.02 -15.46 -2.69
N ASP A 148 -10.12 -14.51 -2.41
CA ASP A 148 -9.98 -13.90 -1.10
C ASP A 148 -10.43 -12.44 -1.19
N THR A 149 -11.14 -11.94 -0.19
CA THR A 149 -11.52 -10.53 -0.11
C THR A 149 -11.38 -10.06 1.31
N SER A 150 -10.77 -8.91 1.52
CA SER A 150 -10.62 -8.32 2.84
C SER A 150 -10.94 -6.83 2.85
N PHE A 151 -11.49 -6.38 3.96
CA PHE A 151 -11.57 -4.98 4.30
C PHE A 151 -10.57 -4.72 5.43
N THR A 152 -9.68 -3.76 5.20
CA THR A 152 -8.61 -3.40 6.12
C THR A 152 -8.65 -1.92 6.41
N THR A 153 -8.42 -1.56 7.66
CA THR A 153 -8.18 -0.16 8.04
C THR A 153 -6.79 -0.07 8.65
N ARG A 154 -5.93 0.79 8.09
CA ARG A 154 -4.63 1.15 8.66
C ARG A 154 -4.69 2.53 9.31
N PHE A 155 -4.28 2.63 10.56
CA PHE A 155 -4.00 3.88 11.25
C PHE A 155 -2.50 4.08 11.27
N ALA A 156 -2.02 5.21 10.72
CA ALA A 156 -0.60 5.47 10.57
C ALA A 156 -0.22 6.82 11.17
N VAL A 157 0.89 6.84 11.90
CA VAL A 157 1.60 8.05 12.31
C VAL A 157 2.83 8.16 11.44
N VAL A 158 2.89 9.21 10.63
CA VAL A 158 3.97 9.44 9.66
C VAL A 158 4.78 10.63 10.12
N ASN A 159 6.10 10.48 10.27
CA ASN A 159 6.97 11.62 10.50
C ASN A 159 7.93 11.81 9.33
N LEU A 160 7.98 13.05 8.85
CA LEU A 160 8.92 13.53 7.85
C LEU A 160 9.98 14.38 8.55
N ASN A 161 11.24 14.04 8.35
CA ASN A 161 12.38 14.76 8.90
C ASN A 161 13.23 15.30 7.75
N GLN A 162 13.34 16.62 7.69
CA GLN A 162 14.13 17.35 6.70
C GLN A 162 15.02 18.33 7.46
N ASN A 163 16.33 18.03 7.55
CA ASN A 163 17.28 18.80 8.35
C ASN A 163 16.78 18.98 9.81
N SER A 164 16.61 20.24 10.27
CA SER A 164 16.09 20.57 11.60
C SER A 164 14.56 20.61 11.69
N VAL A 165 13.85 20.40 10.59
CA VAL A 165 12.39 20.49 10.53
C VAL A 165 11.79 19.09 10.63
N LYS A 166 10.87 18.92 11.59
CA LYS A 166 10.07 17.71 11.76
C LYS A 166 8.60 18.02 11.52
N ARG A 167 7.91 17.12 10.83
CA ARG A 167 6.47 17.18 10.56
C ARG A 167 5.85 15.82 10.83
N THR A 168 4.72 15.81 11.51
CA THR A 168 3.99 14.59 11.87
C THR A 168 2.58 14.67 11.27
N GLY A 169 2.14 13.59 10.63
CA GLY A 169 0.80 13.44 10.08
C GLY A 169 0.14 12.19 10.66
N LEU A 170 -1.18 12.23 10.81
CA LEU A 170 -1.99 11.13 11.32
C LEU A 170 -2.95 10.69 10.22
N PHE A 171 -2.91 9.42 9.84
CA PHE A 171 -3.68 8.92 8.71
C PHE A 171 -4.60 7.77 9.12
N ILE A 172 -5.78 7.74 8.49
CA ILE A 172 -6.65 6.57 8.44
C ILE A 172 -6.81 6.13 7.00
N GLU A 173 -6.62 4.84 6.77
CA GLU A 173 -6.51 4.29 5.42
C GLU A 173 -7.38 3.03 5.28
N PRO A 174 -8.68 3.20 4.93
CA PRO A 174 -9.57 2.09 4.63
C PRO A 174 -9.30 1.55 3.22
N VAL A 175 -9.13 0.24 3.10
CA VAL A 175 -8.80 -0.45 1.84
C VAL A 175 -9.59 -1.74 1.72
N LEU A 176 -10.21 -1.92 0.55
CA LEU A 176 -10.75 -3.20 0.08
C LEU A 176 -9.69 -3.90 -0.77
N THR A 177 -9.37 -5.14 -0.45
CA THR A 177 -8.49 -6.00 -1.24
C THR A 177 -9.27 -7.20 -1.75
N THR A 178 -9.11 -7.53 -3.02
CA THR A 178 -9.65 -8.75 -3.63
C THR A 178 -8.54 -9.50 -4.34
N LYS A 179 -8.38 -10.78 -4.03
CA LYS A 179 -7.44 -11.69 -4.67
C LYS A 179 -8.22 -12.75 -5.43
N VAL A 180 -8.01 -12.91 -6.73
CA VAL A 180 -8.70 -13.89 -7.57
C VAL A 180 -7.68 -14.75 -8.29
N GLY A 181 -7.82 -16.06 -8.20
CA GLY A 181 -6.97 -16.99 -8.94
C GLY A 181 -6.94 -18.37 -8.33
N TYR A 182 -5.98 -19.17 -8.75
CA TYR A 182 -5.82 -20.53 -8.27
C TYR A 182 -4.96 -20.57 -7.00
N LYS A 183 -4.93 -21.72 -6.30
CA LYS A 183 -4.30 -21.87 -4.98
C LYS A 183 -2.87 -21.32 -4.87
N TYR A 184 -2.11 -21.39 -5.96
CA TYR A 184 -0.70 -21.00 -6.01
C TYR A 184 -0.43 -19.58 -6.47
N VAL A 185 -1.31 -19.02 -7.32
CA VAL A 185 -1.12 -17.71 -7.93
C VAL A 185 -2.47 -16.99 -8.00
N LYS A 186 -2.53 -15.79 -7.43
CA LYS A 186 -3.71 -14.94 -7.45
C LYS A 186 -3.36 -13.57 -8.02
N ALA A 187 -4.20 -13.06 -8.91
CA ALA A 187 -4.22 -11.64 -9.23
C ALA A 187 -4.81 -10.88 -8.02
N VAL A 188 -4.23 -9.75 -7.68
CA VAL A 188 -4.64 -8.94 -6.52
C VAL A 188 -5.08 -7.57 -7.01
N PHE A 189 -6.19 -7.08 -6.49
CA PHE A 189 -6.71 -5.75 -6.71
C PHE A 189 -6.90 -5.07 -5.36
N GLN A 190 -6.46 -3.82 -5.22
CA GLN A 190 -6.73 -2.99 -4.06
C GLN A 190 -7.35 -1.67 -4.46
N PHE A 191 -8.37 -1.29 -3.70
CA PHE A 191 -9.02 -0.01 -3.80
C PHE A 191 -9.24 0.54 -2.39
N GLY A 192 -8.73 1.74 -2.13
CA GLY A 192 -8.87 2.37 -0.85
C GLY A 192 -8.52 3.84 -0.87
N PHE A 193 -8.53 4.43 0.31
CA PHE A 193 -8.30 5.85 0.49
C PHE A 193 -7.28 6.09 1.61
N SER A 194 -6.65 7.26 1.60
CA SER A 194 -5.84 7.74 2.72
C SER A 194 -6.31 9.14 3.11
N PHE A 195 -6.77 9.25 4.36
CA PHE A 195 -7.29 10.49 4.91
C PHE A 195 -6.37 10.98 6.02
N ASP A 196 -5.90 12.22 5.88
CA ASP A 196 -5.23 12.93 6.97
C ASP A 196 -6.26 13.36 8.02
N LEU A 197 -6.03 12.97 9.26
CA LEU A 197 -6.85 13.27 10.43
C LEU A 197 -6.46 14.62 11.07
N ASP A 198 -5.29 15.17 10.77
CA ASP A 198 -4.86 16.49 11.23
C ASP A 198 -4.98 17.54 10.12
N THR A 199 -6.21 18.00 9.90
CA THR A 199 -6.55 18.95 8.82
C THR A 199 -5.88 20.32 8.96
N ASN A 200 -5.25 20.62 10.10
CA ASN A 200 -4.52 21.88 10.30
C ASN A 200 -3.09 21.81 9.75
N ASN A 201 -2.59 20.62 9.42
CA ASN A 201 -1.25 20.43 8.89
C ASN A 201 -1.21 20.69 7.37
N ILE A 202 -0.89 21.94 7.01
CA ILE A 202 -0.80 22.38 5.60
C ILE A 202 0.16 21.55 4.74
N TYR A 203 1.10 20.81 5.33
CA TYR A 203 2.10 20.02 4.61
C TYR A 203 1.55 18.69 4.08
N PHE A 204 0.55 18.11 4.76
CA PHE A 204 -0.09 16.85 4.34
C PHE A 204 -1.40 17.07 3.57
N ARG A 205 -1.81 18.33 3.38
CA ARG A 205 -3.00 18.71 2.61
C ARG A 205 -3.01 18.20 1.17
N ASN A 206 -1.82 17.93 0.61
CA ASN A 206 -1.65 17.38 -0.74
C ASN A 206 -1.24 15.90 -0.75
N SER A 207 -1.50 15.12 0.31
CA SER A 207 -1.24 13.67 0.31
C SER A 207 -2.06 12.95 -0.77
N GLN A 208 -1.56 11.84 -1.30
CA GLN A 208 -2.27 11.05 -2.33
C GLN A 208 -3.49 10.40 -1.69
N PRO A 209 -4.73 10.84 -2.00
CA PRO A 209 -5.90 10.37 -1.28
C PRO A 209 -6.39 8.99 -1.77
N LEU A 210 -6.00 8.57 -2.98
CA LEU A 210 -6.48 7.33 -3.60
C LEU A 210 -5.38 6.25 -3.59
N LEU A 211 -5.71 5.10 -3.02
CA LEU A 211 -4.93 3.87 -3.06
C LEU A 211 -5.56 2.94 -4.09
N LEU A 212 -4.92 2.81 -5.25
CA LEU A 212 -5.35 1.88 -6.29
C LEU A 212 -4.16 1.06 -6.72
N SER A 213 -4.27 -0.28 -6.69
CA SER A 213 -3.22 -1.15 -7.20
C SER A 213 -3.76 -2.43 -7.82
N ILE A 214 -2.95 -2.96 -8.74
CA ILE A 214 -3.06 -4.32 -9.27
C ILE A 214 -1.77 -5.06 -8.96
N GLY A 215 -1.84 -6.35 -8.71
CA GLY A 215 -0.67 -7.14 -8.35
C GLY A 215 -0.83 -8.61 -8.64
N ILE A 216 0.24 -9.35 -8.38
CA ILE A 216 0.27 -10.82 -8.44
C ILE A 216 0.82 -11.31 -7.11
N GLN A 217 0.14 -12.29 -6.52
CA GLN A 217 0.57 -12.98 -5.32
C GLN A 217 0.82 -14.46 -5.63
N ILE A 218 1.92 -14.97 -5.13
CA ILE A 218 2.31 -16.38 -5.16
C ILE A 218 2.28 -16.93 -3.73
N ASN A 219 1.79 -18.16 -3.58
CA ASN A 219 1.73 -18.89 -2.30
C ASN A 219 2.61 -20.15 -2.34
N PRO A 220 3.95 -20.04 -2.19
CA PRO A 220 4.86 -21.17 -2.36
C PRO A 220 4.59 -22.36 -1.44
N HIS A 221 4.14 -22.10 -0.21
CA HIS A 221 3.83 -23.15 0.76
C HIS A 221 2.84 -24.19 0.22
N LYS A 222 1.83 -23.75 -0.56
CA LYS A 222 0.86 -24.66 -1.17
C LYS A 222 1.46 -25.50 -2.31
N ILE A 223 2.54 -25.04 -2.93
CA ILE A 223 3.21 -25.73 -4.05
C ILE A 223 4.00 -26.96 -3.54
N PHE A 224 4.58 -26.88 -2.35
CA PHE A 224 5.54 -27.88 -1.87
C PHE A 224 4.99 -28.83 -0.79
N ASN A 225 3.74 -28.68 -0.33
CA ASN A 225 3.18 -29.48 0.78
C ASN A 225 4.15 -29.60 1.98
N LEU A 226 4.84 -28.49 2.30
CA LEU A 226 5.77 -28.40 3.44
C LEU A 226 5.05 -28.06 4.73
#